data_AF-A0A7C7MUP9-F1
#
_entry.id   AF-A0A7C7MUP9-F1
#
_cell.length_a   1.000
_cell.length_b   1.000
_cell.length_c   1.000
_cell.angle_alpha   90.00
_cell.angle_beta   90.00
_cell.angle_gamma   90.00
#
_symmetry.space_group_name_H-M   'P 1'
#
loop_
_entity.id
_entity.type
_entity.pdbx_description
1 polymer ?
#
loop_
_entity_poly.entity_id
_entity_poly.type
_entity_poly.pdbx_seq_one_letter_code
_entity_poly.pdbx_strand_id
1 'polypeptide(L)' 'YQGVRELMPYAKAVSAKSHEFDSDGNEINTDYYKMMKIVLDASYNGHVGIEYEGTAHSEMEGIRLTLELLKKVRESIG' A
#
# COMPACT_ATOMS: atom_id res chain seq x y z
N TYR A 1 9.98 -8.00 3.44
CA TYR A 1 9.95 -6.72 4.20
C TYR A 1 11.31 -6.16 4.63
N GLN A 2 12.41 -6.94 4.69
CA GLN A 2 13.74 -6.40 5.04
C GLN A 2 14.19 -5.26 4.11
N GLY A 3 14.14 -5.47 2.79
CA GLY A 3 14.54 -4.43 1.82
C GLY A 3 13.75 -3.13 1.97
N VAL A 4 12.44 -3.19 2.27
CA VAL A 4 11.64 -1.97 2.54
C VAL A 4 12.17 -1.24 3.77
N ARG A 5 12.43 -1.96 4.88
CA ARG A 5 12.99 -1.35 6.10
C ARG A 5 14.34 -0.69 5.86
N GLU A 6 15.21 -1.31 5.08
CA GLU A 6 16.53 -0.78 4.74
C GLU A 6 16.44 0.46 3.83
N LEU A 7 15.41 0.55 3.00
CA LEU A 7 15.17 1.69 2.12
C LEU A 7 14.46 2.87 2.79
N MET A 8 13.66 2.62 3.83
CA MET A 8 12.86 3.67 4.48
C MET A 8 13.65 4.90 4.94
N PRO A 9 14.86 4.80 5.53
CA PRO A 9 15.65 5.98 5.91
C PRO A 9 15.99 6.92 4.74
N TYR A 10 15.96 6.42 3.52
CA TYR A 10 16.25 7.17 2.30
C TYR A 10 14.98 7.57 1.53
N ALA A 11 13.82 7.06 1.92
CA ALA A 11 12.57 7.22 1.19
C ALA A 11 12.11 8.69 1.17
N LYS A 12 11.86 9.22 -0.02
CA LYS A 12 11.22 10.53 -0.25
C LYS A 12 9.74 10.39 -0.61
N ALA A 13 9.40 9.31 -1.28
CA ALA A 13 8.04 8.91 -1.65
C ALA A 13 7.87 7.42 -1.36
N VAL A 14 6.64 6.98 -1.11
CA VAL A 14 6.29 5.56 -1.05
C VAL A 14 5.32 5.27 -2.19
N SER A 15 5.52 4.16 -2.89
CA SER A 15 4.55 3.65 -3.85
C SER A 15 3.78 2.47 -3.26
N ALA A 16 2.46 2.56 -3.32
CA ALA A 16 1.50 1.50 -3.03
C ALA A 16 1.20 0.74 -4.33
N LYS A 17 2.09 -0.21 -4.66
CA LYS A 17 1.92 -1.14 -5.77
C LYS A 17 0.84 -2.19 -5.48
N SER A 18 -0.06 -2.44 -6.42
CA SER A 18 -1.15 -3.42 -6.27
C SER A 18 -1.49 -4.11 -7.58
N HIS A 19 -2.02 -5.34 -7.51
CA HIS A 19 -2.38 -6.12 -8.69
C HIS A 19 -3.76 -6.76 -8.58
N GLU A 20 -4.02 -7.44 -7.47
CA GLU A 20 -5.24 -8.23 -7.29
C GLU A 20 -5.74 -8.12 -5.86
N PHE A 21 -7.06 -8.17 -5.70
CA PHE A 21 -7.74 -7.97 -4.42
C PHE A 21 -8.63 -9.17 -4.09
N ASP A 22 -8.65 -9.57 -2.82
CA ASP A 22 -9.60 -10.56 -2.31
C ASP A 22 -11.02 -9.99 -2.15
N SER A 23 -11.97 -10.83 -1.72
CA SER A 23 -13.36 -10.42 -1.49
C SER A 23 -13.53 -9.36 -0.40
N ASP A 24 -12.55 -9.22 0.51
CA ASP A 24 -12.54 -8.24 1.58
C ASP A 24 -11.85 -6.92 1.15
N GLY A 25 -11.33 -6.89 -0.08
CA GLY A 25 -10.62 -5.76 -0.67
C GLY A 25 -9.18 -5.60 -0.20
N ASN A 26 -8.54 -6.68 0.30
CA ASN A 26 -7.12 -6.69 0.60
C ASN A 26 -6.32 -7.10 -0.64
N GLU A 27 -5.14 -6.50 -0.83
CA GLU A 27 -4.23 -6.93 -1.89
C GLU A 27 -3.65 -8.30 -1.55
N ILE A 28 -3.69 -9.24 -2.50
CA ILE A 28 -3.42 -10.67 -2.21
C ILE A 28 -1.92 -11.01 -2.12
N ASN A 29 -1.07 -10.20 -2.74
CA ASN A 29 0.38 -10.43 -2.84
C ASN A 29 1.18 -9.68 -1.78
N THR A 30 0.58 -8.64 -1.21
CA THR A 30 1.20 -7.72 -0.26
C THR A 30 0.26 -7.50 0.91
N ASP A 31 0.70 -7.89 2.11
CA ASP A 31 0.04 -7.48 3.34
C ASP A 31 0.33 -5.99 3.58
N TYR A 32 -0.66 -5.16 3.22
CA TYR A 32 -0.62 -3.71 3.35
C TYR A 32 -0.63 -3.23 4.81
N TYR A 33 -1.25 -3.97 5.73
CA TYR A 33 -1.26 -3.61 7.15
C TYR A 33 0.16 -3.68 7.71
N LYS A 34 0.87 -4.77 7.42
CA LYS A 34 2.27 -4.92 7.81
C LYS A 34 3.20 -3.97 7.06
N MET A 35 2.95 -3.74 5.76
CA MET A 35 3.74 -2.80 4.96
C MET A 35 3.64 -1.37 5.51
N MET A 36 2.42 -0.88 5.71
CA MET A 36 2.20 0.50 6.15
C MET A 36 2.63 0.70 7.60
N LYS A 37 2.55 -0.33 8.46
CA LYS A 37 3.16 -0.28 9.79
C LYS A 37 4.67 -0.02 9.71
N ILE A 38 5.39 -0.71 8.83
CA ILE A 38 6.84 -0.47 8.63
C ILE A 38 7.11 0.96 8.15
N VAL A 39 6.28 1.47 7.24
CA VAL A 39 6.40 2.83 6.72
C VAL A 39 6.24 3.86 7.85
N LEU A 40 5.22 3.69 8.70
CA LEU A 40 4.93 4.58 9.82
C LEU A 40 5.98 4.45 10.95
N ASP A 41 6.42 3.23 11.28
CA ASP A 41 7.47 2.97 12.27
C ASP A 41 8.80 3.64 11.88
N ALA A 42 9.04 3.83 10.57
CA ALA A 42 10.17 4.60 10.06
C ALA A 42 9.96 6.13 10.09
N SER A 43 8.90 6.62 10.75
CA SER A 43 8.53 8.03 10.86
C SER A 43 8.25 8.71 9.52
N TYR A 44 7.91 7.94 8.47
CA TYR A 44 7.52 8.49 7.19
C TYR A 44 6.10 9.03 7.23
N ASN A 45 5.95 10.33 6.99
CA ASN A 45 4.66 11.04 6.98
C ASN A 45 4.41 11.78 5.66
N GLY A 46 5.09 11.36 4.58
CA GLY A 46 4.96 11.94 3.25
C GLY A 46 3.80 11.33 2.45
N HIS A 47 3.90 11.40 1.12
CA HIS A 47 2.86 10.89 0.23
C HIS A 47 3.05 9.41 -0.13
N VAL A 48 1.93 8.70 -0.18
CA VAL A 48 1.83 7.33 -0.70
C VAL A 48 1.12 7.41 -2.04
N GLY A 49 1.84 7.15 -3.13
CA GLY A 49 1.30 7.14 -4.49
C GLY A 49 0.66 5.79 -4.80
N ILE A 50 -0.55 5.78 -5.36
CA ILE A 50 -1.21 4.57 -5.85
C ILE A 50 -0.60 4.17 -7.19
N GLU A 51 -0.21 2.90 -7.33
CA GLU A 51 0.34 2.32 -8.55
C GLU A 51 -0.31 0.96 -8.78
N TYR A 52 -1.40 0.93 -9.53
CA TYR A 52 -2.07 -0.32 -9.88
C TYR A 52 -1.46 -0.86 -11.18
N GLU A 53 -0.96 -2.10 -11.14
CA GLU A 53 -0.31 -2.80 -12.24
C GLU A 53 -0.99 -4.14 -12.57
N GLY A 54 -2.20 -4.35 -12.04
CA GLY A 54 -2.99 -5.58 -12.24
C GLY A 54 -3.75 -5.63 -13.55
N THR A 55 -4.21 -6.84 -13.90
CA THR A 55 -4.99 -7.10 -15.13
C THR A 55 -6.42 -7.59 -14.86
N ALA A 56 -6.76 -7.92 -13.62
CA ALA A 56 -8.08 -8.43 -13.23
C ALA A 56 -9.17 -7.34 -13.20
N HIS A 57 -8.78 -6.10 -12.90
CA HIS A 57 -9.65 -4.92 -12.87
C HIS A 57 -9.23 -3.89 -13.92
N SER A 58 -10.15 -3.02 -14.31
CA SER A 58 -9.80 -1.80 -15.06
C SER A 58 -8.85 -0.90 -14.25
N GLU A 59 -8.04 -0.08 -14.91
CA GLU A 59 -7.09 0.81 -14.22
C GLU A 59 -7.77 1.70 -13.16
N MET A 60 -8.91 2.32 -13.52
CA MET A 60 -9.66 3.18 -12.60
C MET A 60 -10.23 2.41 -11.40
N GLU A 61 -10.65 1.17 -11.62
CA GLU A 61 -11.16 0.30 -10.55
C GLU A 61 -10.03 -0.14 -9.62
N GLY A 62 -8.90 -0.57 -10.17
CA GLY A 62 -7.71 -0.93 -9.40
C GLY A 62 -7.18 0.24 -8.56
N ILE A 63 -7.14 1.45 -9.13
CA ILE A 63 -6.79 2.69 -8.41
C ILE A 63 -7.77 2.91 -7.25
N ARG A 64 -9.07 2.76 -7.47
CA ARG A 64 -10.10 2.92 -6.44
C ARG A 64 -9.95 1.86 -5.33
N LEU A 65 -9.74 0.59 -5.69
CA LEU A 65 -9.54 -0.48 -4.72
C LEU A 65 -8.31 -0.23 -3.84
N THR A 66 -7.20 0.21 -4.45
CA THR A 66 -5.99 0.59 -3.71
C THR A 66 -6.25 1.75 -2.74
N LEU A 67 -6.99 2.78 -3.18
CA LEU A 67 -7.35 3.91 -2.32
C LEU A 67 -8.18 3.47 -1.10
N GLU A 68 -9.18 2.62 -1.32
CA GLU A 68 -10.02 2.12 -0.24
C GLU A 68 -9.24 1.20 0.73
N LEU A 69 -8.32 0.37 0.22
CA LEU A 69 -7.41 -0.41 1.06
C LEU A 69 -6.53 0.50 1.93
N LEU A 70 -5.93 1.54 1.35
CA LEU A 70 -5.09 2.49 2.10
C LEU A 70 -5.88 3.22 3.20
N LYS A 71 -7.14 3.58 2.94
CA LYS A 71 -8.04 4.16 3.95
C LYS A 71 -8.33 3.16 5.08
N LYS A 72 -8.72 1.93 4.76
CA LYS A 72 -8.95 0.85 5.75
C LYS A 72 -7.73 0.65 6.64
N VAL A 73 -6.55 0.56 6.03
CA VAL A 73 -5.28 0.37 6.76
C VAL A 73 -5.01 1.55 7.69
N ARG A 74 -5.19 2.79 7.21
CA ARG A 74 -5.04 3.99 8.04
C ARG A 74 -5.97 4.00 9.24
N GLU A 75 -7.24 3.63 9.07
CA GLU A 75 -8.21 3.54 10.16
C GLU A 75 -7.85 2.46 11.18
N SER A 76 -7.17 1.39 10.76
CA SER A 76 -6.79 0.27 11.64
C SER A 76 -5.47 0.47 12.41
N ILE A 77 -4.56 1.32 11.91
CA ILE A 77 -3.24 1.58 12.51
C ILE A 77 -3.21 2.93 13.26
N GLY A 78 -4.22 3.79 13.04
CA GLY A 78 -4.37 5.10 13.66
C GLY A 78 -4.74 5.08 15.14
#